data_AF-A0A953ZAC3-F1
#
_entry.id   AF-A0A953ZAC3-F1
#
_cell.length_a   1.000
_cell.length_b   1.000
_cell.length_c   1.000
_cell.angle_alpha   90.00
_cell.angle_beta   90.00
_cell.angle_gamma   90.00
#
_symmetry.space_group_name_H-M   'P 1'
#
loop_
_entity.id
_entity.type
_entity.pdbx_description
1 polymer ?
#
loop_
_entity_poly.entity_id
_entity_poly.type
_entity_poly.pdbx_seq_one_letter_code
_entity_poly.pdbx_strand_id
1 'polypeptide(L)'
;MPKNVFRFSCPCCGKEVEVDTRSGKARAVDPNEKKGKDFETLVTEQHQASERFDSMFDSARRDQERQKNQLERLFEDAAEKAKHDEDKRPSNPFDLE
;
A
#
# COMPACT_ATOMS: atom_id res chain seq x y z
N MET A 1 29.60 7.29 20.72
CA MET A 1 28.67 8.41 21.02
C MET A 1 29.51 9.64 21.33
N PRO A 2 29.38 10.76 20.59
CA PRO A 2 30.16 11.96 20.88
C PRO A 2 29.76 12.49 22.26
N LYS A 3 30.73 12.61 23.17
CA LYS A 3 30.54 13.02 24.58
C LYS A 3 30.31 14.53 24.75
N ASN A 4 30.35 15.29 23.65
CA ASN A 4 30.47 16.75 23.65
C ASN A 4 29.33 17.40 22.85
N VAL A 5 28.11 17.25 23.34
CA VAL A 5 26.90 17.70 22.68
C VAL A 5 26.25 18.79 23.53
N PHE A 6 26.09 20.00 22.97
CA PHE A 6 25.41 21.12 23.60
C PHE A 6 24.02 21.33 22.99
N ARG A 7 23.00 21.45 23.84
CA ARG A 7 21.61 21.62 23.42
C ARG A 7 21.09 22.99 23.84
N PHE A 8 20.45 23.70 22.91
CA PHE A 8 19.79 24.96 23.21
C PHE A 8 18.54 25.15 22.34
N SER A 9 17.60 25.96 22.81
CA SER A 9 16.40 26.32 22.05
C SER A 9 16.67 27.56 21.19
N CYS A 10 16.31 27.54 19.90
CA CYS A 10 16.44 28.76 19.08
C CYS A 10 15.49 29.84 19.62
N PRO A 11 15.98 31.04 19.95
CA PRO A 11 15.11 32.16 20.35
C PRO A 11 14.19 32.63 19.22
N CYS A 12 14.48 32.24 17.98
CA CYS A 12 13.74 32.61 16.78
C CYS A 12 12.47 31.79 16.53
N CYS A 13 12.50 30.49 16.82
CA CYS A 13 11.46 29.54 16.43
C CYS A 13 11.18 28.45 17.47
N GLY A 14 11.83 28.50 18.64
CA GLY A 14 11.63 27.55 19.74
C GLY A 14 12.15 26.13 19.47
N LYS A 15 12.71 25.84 18.29
CA LYS A 15 13.24 24.51 17.95
C LYS A 15 14.45 24.17 18.81
N GLU A 16 14.54 22.91 19.24
CA GLU A 16 15.72 22.39 19.95
C GLU A 16 16.85 22.12 18.95
N VAL A 17 18.02 22.68 19.22
CA VAL A 17 19.21 22.56 18.37
C VAL A 17 20.29 21.85 19.16
N GLU A 18 20.87 20.82 18.54
CA GLU A 18 21.98 20.05 19.07
C GLU A 18 23.26 20.42 18.32
N VAL A 19 24.27 20.89 19.04
CA VAL A 19 25.57 21.30 18.49
C VAL A 19 26.67 20.39 19.03
N ASP A 20 27.45 19.81 18.13
CA ASP A 20 28.70 19.14 18.47
C ASP A 20 29.79 20.20 18.70
N THR A 21 30.25 20.33 19.94
CA THR A 21 31.21 21.38 20.31
C THR A 21 32.62 21.12 19.79
N ARG A 22 32.92 19.91 19.29
CA ARG A 22 34.21 19.59 18.67
C ARG A 22 34.23 19.93 17.19
N SER A 23 33.15 19.65 16.47
CA SER A 23 33.08 19.85 15.02
C SER A 23 32.37 21.15 14.61
N GLY A 24 31.66 21.80 15.53
CA GLY A 24 30.85 22.99 15.26
C GLY A 24 29.59 22.72 14.43
N LYS A 25 29.29 21.44 14.14
CA LYS A 25 28.10 21.06 13.37
C LYS A 25 26.87 21.15 14.26
N ALA A 26 25.84 21.83 13.76
CA ALA A 26 24.55 21.97 14.42
C ALA A 26 23.48 21.20 13.64
N ARG A 27 22.60 20.50 14.35
CA ARG A 27 21.39 19.89 13.79
C ARG A 27 20.18 20.34 14.59
N ALA A 28 19.11 20.69 13.89
CA ALA A 28 17.81 20.83 14.54
C ALA A 28 17.33 19.41 14.90
N VAL A 29 16.94 19.21 16.16
CA VAL A 29 16.41 17.93 16.62
C VAL A 29 14.90 18.06 16.67
N ASP A 30 14.19 17.17 15.98
CA ASP A 30 12.78 16.99 16.27
C ASP A 30 12.68 16.15 17.57
N PRO A 31 12.05 16.64 18.64
CA PRO A 31 11.88 15.86 19.87
C PRO A 31 11.09 14.56 19.63
N ASN A 32 10.35 14.45 18.52
CA ASN A 32 9.66 13.24 18.08
C ASN A 32 10.46 12.38 17.10
N GLU A 33 11.66 12.80 16.68
CA GLU A 33 12.53 11.97 15.84
C GLU A 33 13.00 10.78 16.67
N LYS A 34 12.27 9.67 16.53
CA LYS A 34 12.73 8.37 17.00
C LYS A 34 14.12 8.17 16.39
N LYS A 35 15.12 7.87 17.24
CA LYS A 35 16.45 7.42 16.81
C LYS A 35 16.25 6.46 15.64
N GLY A 36 16.91 6.73 14.52
CA GLY A 36 16.75 5.97 13.28
C GLY A 36 16.70 4.47 13.59
N LYS A 37 15.69 3.78 13.04
CA LYS A 37 15.50 2.35 13.27
C LYS A 37 16.80 1.62 12.93
N ASP A 38 17.12 0.60 13.70
CA ASP A 38 18.28 -0.24 13.43
C ASP A 38 18.14 -0.90 12.06
N PHE A 39 19.26 -1.10 11.37
CA PHE A 39 19.27 -1.62 10.00
C PHE A 39 18.59 -3.00 9.91
N GLU A 40 18.82 -3.86 10.91
CA GLU A 40 18.17 -5.18 11.00
C GLU A 40 16.64 -5.07 11.10
N THR A 41 16.13 -4.04 11.79
CA THR A 41 14.69 -3.80 11.90
C THR A 41 14.11 -3.38 10.55
N LEU A 42 14.82 -2.51 9.81
CA LEU A 42 14.38 -2.09 8.48
C LEU A 42 14.35 -3.24 7.47
N VAL A 43 15.35 -4.12 7.51
CA VAL A 43 15.41 -5.32 6.65
C VAL A 43 14.25 -6.26 6.98
N THR A 44 13.98 -6.50 8.26
CA THR A 44 12.87 -7.37 8.69
C THR A 44 11.51 -6.80 8.27
N GLU A 45 11.30 -5.50 8.46
CA GLU A 45 10.06 -4.81 8.01
C GLU A 45 9.88 -4.92 6.49
N GLN A 46 10.96 -4.80 5.71
CA GLN A 46 10.93 -4.94 4.27
C GLN A 46 10.53 -6.37 3.85
N HIS A 47 11.08 -7.39 4.49
CA HIS A 47 10.71 -8.78 4.21
C HIS A 47 9.24 -9.06 4.52
N GLN A 48 8.75 -8.62 5.69
CA GLN A 48 7.34 -8.77 6.06
C GLN A 48 6.40 -8.02 5.10
N ALA A 49 6.80 -6.83 4.63
CA ALA A 49 6.05 -6.09 3.63
C ALA A 49 5.96 -6.86 2.31
N SER A 50 7.06 -7.42 1.82
CA SER A 50 7.09 -8.24 0.60
C SER A 50 6.16 -9.47 0.71
N GLU A 51 6.25 -10.24 1.80
CA GLU A 51 5.40 -11.41 2.02
C GLU A 51 3.90 -11.03 2.03
N ARG A 52 3.58 -9.89 2.65
CA ARG A 52 2.21 -9.37 2.64
C ARG A 52 1.76 -9.02 1.22
N PHE A 53 2.58 -8.35 0.43
CA PHE A 53 2.24 -7.99 -0.95
C PHE A 53 2.06 -9.22 -1.83
N ASP A 54 2.92 -10.22 -1.71
CA ASP A 54 2.79 -11.48 -2.45
C ASP A 54 1.47 -12.19 -2.11
N SER A 55 1.11 -12.26 -0.83
CA SER A 55 -0.16 -12.87 -0.40
C SER A 55 -1.39 -12.13 -0.95
N MET A 56 -1.34 -10.79 -1.01
CA MET A 56 -2.42 -9.97 -1.56
C MET A 56 -2.53 -10.15 -3.08
N PHE A 57 -1.40 -10.21 -3.78
CA PHE A 57 -1.35 -10.43 -5.21
C PHE A 57 -1.90 -11.80 -5.59
N ASP A 58 -1.50 -12.85 -4.88
CA ASP A 58 -2.02 -14.20 -5.10
C ASP A 58 -3.52 -14.30 -4.85
N SER A 59 -4.04 -13.63 -3.82
CA SER A 59 -5.48 -13.55 -3.58
C SER A 59 -6.19 -12.88 -4.75
N ALA A 60 -5.70 -11.71 -5.19
CA ALA A 60 -6.28 -10.97 -6.31
C ALA A 60 -6.26 -11.79 -7.62
N ARG A 61 -5.17 -12.51 -7.89
CA ARG A 61 -5.05 -13.41 -9.05
C ARG A 61 -6.11 -14.50 -9.02
N ARG A 62 -6.26 -15.19 -7.87
CA ARG A 62 -7.28 -16.23 -7.70
C ARG A 62 -8.69 -15.67 -7.86
N ASP A 63 -8.94 -14.45 -7.41
CA ASP A 63 -10.25 -13.81 -7.54
C ASP A 63 -10.57 -13.50 -9.02
N GLN A 64 -9.59 -13.00 -9.77
CA GLN A 64 -9.72 -12.79 -11.21
C GLN A 64 -9.97 -14.10 -11.98
N GLU A 65 -9.24 -15.17 -11.64
CA GLU A 65 -9.47 -16.48 -12.26
C GLU A 65 -10.88 -17.02 -11.96
N ARG A 66 -11.37 -16.87 -10.72
CA ARG A 66 -12.74 -17.27 -10.38
C ARG A 66 -13.79 -16.47 -11.15
N GLN A 67 -13.61 -15.15 -11.25
CA GLN A 67 -14.49 -14.29 -12.03
C GLN A 67 -14.52 -14.72 -13.50
N LYS A 68 -13.35 -14.94 -14.10
CA LYS A 68 -13.25 -15.42 -15.49
C LYS A 68 -14.04 -16.72 -15.68
N ASN A 69 -13.79 -17.73 -14.85
CA ASN A 69 -14.48 -19.03 -14.97
C ASN A 69 -16.00 -18.89 -14.76
N GLN A 70 -16.44 -18.02 -13.87
CA GLN A 70 -17.87 -17.75 -13.66
C GLN A 70 -18.50 -17.08 -14.88
N LEU A 71 -17.82 -16.09 -15.47
CA LEU A 71 -18.29 -15.42 -16.69
C LEU A 71 -18.38 -16.42 -17.85
N GLU A 72 -17.35 -17.24 -18.07
CA GLU A 72 -17.34 -18.26 -19.12
C GLU A 72 -18.54 -19.21 -18.98
N ARG A 73 -18.82 -19.72 -17.78
CA ARG A 73 -20.01 -20.55 -17.52
C ARG A 73 -21.32 -19.83 -17.82
N LEU A 74 -21.45 -18.57 -17.40
CA LEU A 74 -22.65 -17.78 -17.68
C LEU A 74 -22.84 -17.54 -19.18
N PHE A 75 -21.74 -17.33 -19.92
CA PHE A 75 -21.78 -17.19 -21.37
C PHE A 75 -22.17 -18.50 -22.06
N GLU A 76 -21.61 -19.64 -21.64
CA GLU A 76 -21.99 -20.95 -22.17
C GLU A 76 -23.46 -21.26 -21.90
N ASP A 77 -23.93 -21.08 -20.66
CA ASP A 77 -25.33 -21.28 -20.27
C ASP A 77 -26.27 -20.35 -21.06
N ALA A 78 -25.90 -19.09 -21.25
CA ALA A 78 -26.69 -18.14 -22.04
C ALA A 78 -26.71 -18.51 -23.52
N ALA A 79 -25.58 -18.96 -24.08
CA ALA A 79 -25.49 -19.41 -25.46
C ALA A 79 -26.29 -20.69 -25.70
N GLU A 80 -26.33 -21.61 -24.74
CA GLU A 80 -27.17 -22.81 -24.80
C GLU A 80 -28.66 -22.44 -24.73
N LYS A 81 -29.06 -21.58 -23.79
CA LYS A 81 -30.44 -21.07 -23.70
C LYS A 81 -30.87 -20.37 -24.97
N ALA A 82 -30.02 -19.53 -25.57
CA ALA A 82 -30.31 -18.83 -26.82
C ALA A 82 -30.45 -19.78 -28.03
N LYS A 83 -29.86 -20.99 -28.00
CA LYS A 83 -30.11 -22.02 -29.03
C LYS A 83 -31.46 -22.72 -28.86
N HIS A 84 -31.98 -22.76 -27.64
CA HIS A 84 -33.23 -23.43 -27.30
C HIS A 84 -34.46 -22.49 -27.27
N ASP A 85 -34.26 -21.17 -27.09
CA ASP A 85 -35.31 -20.15 -27.24
C ASP A 85 -35.38 -19.67 -28.69
N GLU A 86 -36.42 -20.08 -29.43
CA GLU A 86 -36.73 -19.55 -30.76
C GLU A 86 -37.15 -18.07 -30.70
N ASP A 87 -36.42 -17.23 -31.45
CA ASP A 87 -36.83 -15.94 -32.04
C ASP A 87 -37.56 -14.90 -31.16
N LYS A 88 -37.24 -14.82 -29.86
CA LYS A 88 -37.58 -13.64 -29.06
C LYS A 88 -36.42 -12.66 -29.02
N ARG A 89 -36.58 -11.53 -29.71
CA ARG A 89 -35.65 -10.40 -29.65
C ARG A 89 -35.41 -10.04 -28.16
N PRO A 90 -34.16 -10.07 -27.66
CA PRO A 90 -33.89 -9.71 -26.27
C PRO A 90 -34.38 -8.28 -26.02
N SER A 91 -35.07 -8.08 -24.90
CA SER A 91 -35.56 -6.75 -24.52
C SER A 91 -34.38 -5.82 -24.30
N ASN A 92 -34.41 -4.66 -24.96
CA ASN A 92 -33.39 -3.65 -24.80
C ASN A 92 -33.42 -3.14 -23.35
N PRO A 93 -32.30 -3.18 -22.61
CA PRO A 93 -32.25 -2.70 -21.22
C PRO A 93 -32.54 -1.20 -21.07
N PHE A 94 -32.56 -0.44 -22.17
CA PHE A 94 -32.92 0.98 -22.20
C PHE A 94 -34.37 1.26 -22.64
N ASP A 95 -35.18 0.23 -22.97
CA ASP A 95 -36.59 0.41 -23.36
C ASP A 95 -37.56 0.33 -22.16
N LEU A 96 -37.05 0.20 -20.92
CA LEU A 96 -37.83 0.23 -19.69
C LEU A 96 -37.83 1.65 -19.07
N GLU A 97 -38.41 2.62 -19.78
CA GLU A 97 -38.84 3.91 -19.21
C GLU A 97 -40.37 3.95 -19.03
#